data_AF-A0AAE9EWK7-F1
#
_entry.id   AF-A0AAE9EWK7-F1
#
_cell.length_a   1.000
_cell.length_b   1.000
_cell.length_c   1.000
_cell.angle_alpha   90.00
_cell.angle_beta   90.00
_cell.angle_gamma   90.00
#
_symmetry.space_group_name_H-M   'P 1'
#
loop_
_entity.id
_entity.type
_entity.pdbx_description
1 polymer ?
#
loop_
_entity_poly.entity_id
_entity_poly.type
_entity_poly.pdbx_seq_one_letter_code
_entity_poly.pdbx_strand_id
1 'polypeptide(L)'
;MVKEYSRSAADTHKCNKPELLRPFPVLMQTVDYLLNLFNGHKDRQQRVTSSNFSSTFLFVSDRLRAVRQDMIMQNLNSTQTITLMEKMLPFYLETDGVCKMATCFGYNSKLHDFQLEECFGRWYEELNASTTSQADPTSRFVYISWKVIRRSVFSHQKSDIVV
;
A
#
# COMPACT_ATOMS: atom_id res chain seq x y z
N MET A 1 19.61 6.09 -4.19
CA MET A 1 18.44 5.58 -4.94
C MET A 1 17.61 4.69 -4.00
N VAL A 2 16.27 4.76 -4.03
CA VAL A 2 15.38 3.93 -3.16
C VAL A 2 15.12 2.58 -3.85
N LYS A 3 15.20 1.48 -3.08
CA LYS A 3 15.05 0.10 -3.57
C LYS A 3 13.70 -0.15 -4.28
N GLU A 4 13.77 -0.67 -5.50
CA GLU A 4 12.64 -1.06 -6.35
C GLU A 4 12.03 -2.40 -5.95
N TYR A 5 10.74 -2.58 -6.26
CA TYR A 5 10.07 -3.86 -6.08
C TYR A 5 10.59 -4.88 -7.10
N SER A 6 10.99 -6.07 -6.64
CA SER A 6 11.45 -7.16 -7.52
C SER A 6 10.42 -8.30 -7.54
N ARG A 7 10.13 -8.83 -8.74
CA ARG A 7 9.22 -9.97 -8.91
C ARG A 7 9.97 -11.27 -8.69
N SER A 8 9.37 -12.19 -7.92
CA SER A 8 9.99 -13.44 -7.46
C SER A 8 10.54 -14.37 -8.56
N ALA A 9 10.12 -14.23 -9.83
CA ALA A 9 10.60 -15.04 -10.95
C ALA A 9 11.90 -14.53 -11.60
N ALA A 10 12.29 -13.28 -11.37
CA ALA A 10 13.46 -12.67 -12.02
C ALA A 10 14.75 -12.77 -11.18
N ASP A 11 14.64 -13.04 -9.87
CA ASP A 11 15.71 -12.71 -8.91
C ASP A 11 15.84 -13.73 -7.76
N THR A 12 15.46 -14.99 -7.99
CA THR A 12 15.40 -16.06 -6.99
C THR A 12 16.70 -16.24 -6.17
N HIS A 13 17.85 -15.83 -6.73
CA HIS A 13 19.15 -15.85 -6.04
C HIS A 13 19.56 -14.52 -5.36
N LYS A 14 18.90 -13.39 -5.67
CA LYS A 14 19.18 -12.08 -5.07
C LYS A 14 18.20 -11.71 -3.95
N CYS A 15 16.92 -12.04 -4.07
CA CYS A 15 15.91 -11.54 -3.10
C CYS A 15 16.07 -12.10 -1.67
N ASN A 16 16.70 -13.27 -1.51
CA ASN A 16 16.80 -13.97 -0.21
C ASN A 16 18.11 -13.70 0.55
N LYS A 17 18.94 -12.77 0.08
CA LYS A 17 20.20 -12.42 0.72
C LYS A 17 19.94 -11.44 1.88
N PRO A 18 20.28 -11.80 3.14
CA PRO A 18 20.02 -10.93 4.30
C PRO A 18 20.61 -9.52 4.15
N GLU A 19 21.77 -9.40 3.52
CA GLU A 19 22.45 -8.12 3.25
C GLU A 19 21.70 -7.19 2.28
N LEU A 20 20.71 -7.72 1.56
CA LEU A 20 19.86 -6.95 0.64
C LEU A 20 18.52 -6.56 1.26
N LEU A 21 18.23 -6.99 2.50
CA LEU A 21 17.01 -6.65 3.24
C LEU A 21 17.25 -5.43 4.11
N ARG A 22 16.37 -4.42 3.98
CA ARG A 22 16.44 -3.22 4.84
C ARG A 22 15.89 -3.57 6.22
N PRO A 23 16.65 -3.35 7.32
CA PRO A 23 16.14 -3.60 8.66
C PRO A 23 14.99 -2.66 9.01
N PHE A 24 14.16 -3.03 9.99
CA PHE A 24 12.95 -2.28 10.36
C PHE A 24 13.14 -0.75 10.54
N PRO A 25 14.17 -0.24 11.23
CA PRO A 25 14.37 1.21 11.35
C PRO A 25 14.56 1.90 9.99
N VAL A 26 15.21 1.23 9.04
CA VAL A 26 15.42 1.74 7.68
C VAL A 26 14.14 1.66 6.87
N LEU A 27 13.31 0.63 7.07
CA LEU A 27 11.98 0.56 6.45
C LEU A 27 11.11 1.74 6.88
N MET A 28 11.07 2.05 8.19
CA MET A 28 10.32 3.18 8.72
C MET A 28 10.79 4.51 8.13
N GLN A 29 12.10 4.78 8.14
CA GLN A 29 12.67 5.98 7.52
C GLN A 29 12.37 6.06 6.02
N THR A 30 12.37 4.92 5.33
CA THR A 30 12.03 4.88 3.91
C THR A 30 10.57 5.25 3.69
N VAL A 31 9.64 4.71 4.49
CA VAL A 31 8.22 5.07 4.41
C VAL A 31 8.04 6.56 4.70
N ASP A 32 8.66 7.09 5.74
CA ASP A 32 8.63 8.52 6.05
C ASP A 32 9.08 9.38 4.87
N TYR A 33 10.23 9.05 4.27
CA TYR A 33 10.74 9.75 3.10
C TYR A 33 9.76 9.69 1.92
N LEU A 34 9.21 8.52 1.60
CA LEU A 34 8.31 8.32 0.48
C LEU A 34 6.98 9.08 0.65
N LEU A 35 6.43 9.08 1.86
CA LEU A 35 5.18 9.79 2.16
C LEU A 35 5.40 11.31 2.16
N ASN A 36 6.52 11.79 2.71
CA ASN A 36 6.88 13.21 2.65
C ASN A 36 7.09 13.67 1.21
N LEU A 37 7.71 12.84 0.37
CA LEU A 37 7.85 13.10 -1.06
C LEU A 37 6.46 13.21 -1.72
N PHE A 38 5.57 12.25 -1.48
CA PHE A 38 4.20 12.29 -2.01
C PHE A 38 3.45 13.56 -1.57
N ASN A 39 3.47 13.88 -0.27
CA ASN A 39 2.77 15.05 0.28
C ASN A 39 3.32 16.38 -0.24
N GLY A 40 4.65 16.52 -0.34
CA GLY A 40 5.28 17.74 -0.87
C GLY A 40 4.98 18.01 -2.36
N HIS A 41 4.56 16.99 -3.11
CA HIS A 41 4.07 17.15 -4.49
C HIS A 41 2.55 17.35 -4.56
N LYS A 42 1.79 16.86 -3.58
CA LYS A 42 0.35 17.08 -3.42
C LYS A 42 0.02 18.54 -3.07
N ASP A 43 0.74 19.14 -2.11
CA ASP A 43 0.41 20.47 -1.59
C ASP A 43 0.73 21.62 -2.56
N ARG A 44 1.59 21.36 -3.55
CA ARG A 44 1.98 22.34 -4.57
C ARG A 44 0.95 22.47 -5.69
N GLN A 45 -0.32 22.76 -5.37
CA GLN A 45 -1.38 23.28 -6.28
C GLN A 45 -1.50 22.65 -7.69
N GLN A 46 -0.89 21.49 -7.94
CA GLN A 46 -0.85 20.85 -9.23
C GLN A 46 -1.99 19.85 -9.24
N ARG A 47 -2.94 20.10 -10.14
CA ARG A 47 -4.06 19.20 -10.39
C ARG A 47 -3.55 17.76 -10.44
N VAL A 48 -4.33 16.84 -9.90
CA VAL A 48 -4.13 15.38 -9.99
C VAL A 48 -3.86 14.91 -11.43
N THR A 49 -4.26 15.73 -12.42
CA THR A 49 -4.00 15.55 -13.85
C THR A 49 -2.60 15.97 -14.33
N SER A 50 -1.70 16.39 -13.43
CA SER A 50 -0.32 16.76 -13.78
C SER A 50 0.54 15.50 -13.91
N SER A 51 1.43 15.49 -14.92
CA SER A 51 2.43 14.42 -15.10
C SER A 51 3.31 14.20 -13.87
N ASN A 52 3.48 15.25 -13.04
CA ASN A 52 4.25 15.21 -11.80
C ASN A 52 3.55 14.37 -10.70
N PHE A 53 2.23 14.47 -10.57
CA PHE A 53 1.50 13.62 -9.63
C PHE A 53 1.60 12.16 -10.02
N SER A 54 1.30 11.82 -11.29
CA SER A 54 1.32 10.43 -11.75
C SER A 54 2.69 9.78 -11.63
N SER A 55 3.77 10.49 -11.98
CA SER A 55 5.13 9.97 -11.82
C SER A 55 5.52 9.77 -10.36
N THR A 56 5.16 10.71 -9.47
CA THR A 56 5.40 10.59 -8.03
C THR A 56 4.60 9.42 -7.44
N PHE A 57 3.34 9.28 -7.82
CA PHE A 57 2.48 8.16 -7.41
C PHE A 57 3.07 6.81 -7.82
N LEU A 58 3.43 6.65 -9.10
CA LEU A 58 4.00 5.40 -9.60
C LEU A 58 5.31 5.04 -8.90
N PHE A 59 6.16 6.04 -8.66
CA PHE A 59 7.39 5.87 -7.90
C PHE A 59 7.09 5.41 -6.47
N VAL A 60 6.27 6.15 -5.72
CA VAL A 60 5.98 5.84 -4.32
C VAL A 60 5.27 4.50 -4.18
N SER A 61 4.27 4.20 -5.01
CA SER A 61 3.55 2.91 -5.01
C SER A 61 4.50 1.73 -5.20
N ASP A 62 5.42 1.80 -6.16
CA ASP A 62 6.41 0.75 -6.38
C ASP A 62 7.35 0.59 -5.18
N ARG A 63 7.91 1.69 -4.66
CA ARG A 63 8.84 1.63 -3.53
C ARG A 63 8.18 1.16 -2.24
N LEU A 64 6.90 1.46 -2.03
CA LEU A 64 6.12 0.92 -0.90
C LEU A 64 5.83 -0.59 -1.07
N ARG A 65 5.67 -1.11 -2.28
CA ARG A 65 5.65 -2.57 -2.50
C ARG A 65 6.99 -3.20 -2.10
N ALA A 66 8.11 -2.57 -2.45
CA ALA A 66 9.44 -3.07 -2.06
C ALA A 66 9.62 -3.09 -0.54
N VAL A 67 9.11 -2.06 0.16
CA VAL A 67 9.10 -2.01 1.64
C VAL A 67 8.30 -3.18 2.22
N ARG A 68 7.09 -3.42 1.72
CA ARG A 68 6.27 -4.57 2.16
C ARG A 68 6.94 -5.90 1.84
N GLN A 69 7.61 -6.00 0.70
CA GLN A 69 8.36 -7.20 0.33
C GLN A 69 9.48 -7.49 1.34
N ASP A 70 10.28 -6.49 1.70
CA ASP A 70 11.34 -6.63 2.71
C ASP A 70 10.76 -6.99 4.09
N MET A 71 9.63 -6.41 4.46
CA MET A 71 8.91 -6.72 5.70
C MET A 71 8.48 -8.19 5.75
N ILE A 72 7.90 -8.71 4.67
CA ILE A 72 7.49 -10.13 4.55
C ILE A 72 8.71 -11.05 4.59
N MET A 73 9.75 -10.75 3.81
CA MET A 73 10.96 -11.58 3.72
C MET A 73 11.71 -11.68 5.06
N GLN A 74 11.68 -10.62 5.87
CA GLN A 74 12.28 -10.62 7.21
C GLN A 74 11.38 -11.24 8.29
N ASN A 75 10.11 -11.53 7.97
CA ASN A 75 9.12 -11.99 8.93
C ASN A 75 9.07 -11.12 10.20
N LEU A 76 8.87 -9.80 10.02
CA LEU A 76 8.82 -8.87 11.14
C LEU A 76 7.76 -9.26 12.17
N ASN A 77 8.02 -8.94 13.44
CA ASN A 77 7.05 -9.20 14.52
C ASN A 77 5.77 -8.37 14.34
N SER A 78 4.70 -8.80 15.00
CA SER A 78 3.36 -8.21 14.84
C SER A 78 3.32 -6.71 15.10
N THR A 79 3.96 -6.22 16.17
CA THR A 79 4.01 -4.78 16.48
C THR A 79 4.67 -3.99 15.35
N GLN A 80 5.83 -4.43 14.87
CA GLN A 80 6.54 -3.77 13.77
C GLN A 80 5.73 -3.80 12.47
N THR A 81 5.10 -4.94 12.16
CA THR A 81 4.25 -5.08 10.98
C THR A 81 3.05 -4.14 11.04
N ILE A 82 2.33 -4.10 12.17
CA ILE A 82 1.19 -3.20 12.38
C ILE A 82 1.63 -1.74 12.19
N THR A 83 2.66 -1.30 12.91
CA THR A 83 3.16 0.08 12.83
C THR A 83 3.56 0.48 11.41
N LEU A 84 4.24 -0.41 10.68
CA LEU A 84 4.65 -0.12 9.30
C LEU A 84 3.44 -0.03 8.36
N MET A 85 2.49 -0.97 8.48
CA MET A 85 1.28 -0.98 7.65
C MET A 85 0.40 0.23 7.91
N GLU A 86 0.13 0.58 9.16
CA GLU A 86 -0.67 1.75 9.55
C GLU A 86 -0.14 3.04 8.93
N LYS A 87 1.18 3.14 8.82
CA LYS A 87 1.83 4.30 8.21
C LYS A 87 1.61 4.36 6.69
N MET A 88 1.55 3.21 6.01
CA MET A 88 1.36 3.14 4.56
C MET A 88 -0.11 3.19 4.13
N LEU A 89 -1.04 2.76 4.99
CA LEU A 89 -2.48 2.67 4.67
C LEU A 89 -3.10 4.00 4.18
N PRO A 90 -2.83 5.16 4.79
CA PRO A 90 -3.36 6.44 4.31
C PRO A 90 -3.01 6.74 2.86
N PHE A 91 -1.78 6.43 2.43
CA PHE A 91 -1.36 6.62 1.04
C PHE A 91 -2.22 5.77 0.09
N TYR A 92 -2.41 4.48 0.39
CA TYR A 92 -3.17 3.61 -0.50
C TYR A 92 -4.66 3.98 -0.57
N LEU A 93 -5.25 4.38 0.57
CA LEU A 93 -6.64 4.87 0.62
C LEU A 93 -6.82 6.17 -0.16
N GLU A 94 -5.95 7.14 0.08
CA GLU A 94 -6.04 8.46 -0.55
C GLU A 94 -5.87 8.35 -2.07
N THR A 95 -4.84 7.62 -2.51
CA THR A 95 -4.57 7.43 -3.94
C THR A 95 -5.64 6.61 -4.63
N ASP A 96 -6.30 5.68 -3.92
CA ASP A 96 -7.45 4.96 -4.49
C ASP A 96 -8.59 5.93 -4.84
N GLY A 97 -8.98 6.80 -3.90
CA GLY A 97 -10.03 7.79 -4.13
C GLY A 97 -9.63 8.81 -5.19
N VAL A 98 -8.45 9.41 -5.06
CA VAL A 98 -7.94 10.44 -5.97
C VAL A 98 -7.82 9.93 -7.42
N CYS A 99 -7.22 8.76 -7.62
CA CYS A 99 -7.01 8.18 -8.95
C CYS A 99 -8.29 7.59 -9.58
N LYS A 100 -9.32 7.31 -8.78
CA LYS A 100 -10.66 6.96 -9.29
C LYS A 100 -11.47 8.20 -9.70
N MET A 101 -11.25 9.34 -9.05
CA MET A 101 -11.99 10.58 -9.31
C MET A 101 -11.35 11.45 -10.41
N ALA A 102 -10.06 11.25 -10.72
CA ALA A 102 -9.32 12.04 -11.70
C ALA A 102 -8.39 11.15 -12.54
N THR A 103 -7.95 11.68 -13.70
CA THR A 103 -7.03 10.95 -14.58
C THR A 103 -5.63 10.91 -13.96
N CYS A 104 -5.23 9.72 -13.48
CA CYS A 104 -3.86 9.43 -13.09
C CYS A 104 -3.21 8.53 -14.15
N PHE A 105 -2.20 9.04 -14.84
CA PHE A 105 -1.51 8.28 -15.87
C PHE A 105 -0.80 7.05 -15.26
N GLY A 106 -0.95 5.89 -15.91
CA GLY A 106 -0.37 4.63 -15.43
C GLY A 106 -1.06 4.02 -14.20
N TYR A 107 -2.11 4.65 -13.66
CA TYR A 107 -2.91 4.07 -12.59
C TYR A 107 -3.65 2.83 -13.11
N ASN A 108 -3.38 1.69 -12.47
CA ASN A 108 -4.11 0.45 -12.73
C ASN A 108 -4.97 0.13 -11.50
N SER A 109 -6.27 0.45 -11.61
CA SER A 109 -7.24 0.27 -10.53
C SER A 109 -7.20 -1.14 -9.94
N LYS A 110 -7.18 -2.20 -10.76
CA LYS A 110 -7.15 -3.59 -10.29
C LYS A 110 -5.88 -3.93 -9.51
N LEU A 111 -4.73 -3.46 -9.99
CA LEU A 111 -3.45 -3.67 -9.31
C LEU A 111 -3.39 -2.90 -7.99
N HIS A 112 -3.89 -1.67 -7.96
CA HIS A 112 -3.94 -0.84 -6.75
C HIS A 112 -4.85 -1.47 -5.71
N ASP A 113 -6.01 -1.92 -6.14
CA ASP A 113 -6.99 -2.66 -5.36
C ASP A 113 -6.40 -3.93 -4.71
N PHE A 114 -5.66 -4.72 -5.49
CA PHE A 114 -4.93 -5.88 -4.96
C PHE A 114 -3.91 -5.46 -3.90
N GLN A 115 -3.14 -4.40 -4.15
CA GLN A 115 -2.15 -3.92 -3.19
C GLN A 115 -2.77 -3.42 -1.89
N LEU A 116 -3.90 -2.72 -1.98
CA LEU A 116 -4.69 -2.23 -0.87
C LEU A 116 -5.22 -3.40 -0.04
N GLU A 117 -5.70 -4.45 -0.69
CA GLU A 117 -6.17 -5.68 -0.03
C GLU A 117 -5.07 -6.42 0.72
N GLU A 118 -3.90 -6.60 0.10
CA GLU A 118 -2.75 -7.21 0.74
C GLU A 118 -2.31 -6.40 1.98
N CYS A 119 -2.33 -5.07 1.88
CA CYS A 119 -1.94 -4.18 2.99
C CYS A 119 -2.95 -4.25 4.14
N PHE A 120 -4.25 -4.08 3.84
CA PHE A 120 -5.31 -4.11 4.83
C PHE A 120 -5.53 -5.49 5.45
N GLY A 121 -5.49 -6.54 4.63
CA GLY A 121 -5.64 -7.93 5.07
C GLY A 121 -4.56 -8.30 6.07
N ARG A 122 -3.28 -8.06 5.73
CA ARG A 122 -2.17 -8.34 6.64
C ARG A 122 -2.23 -7.52 7.92
N TRP A 123 -2.53 -6.22 7.84
CA TRP A 123 -2.70 -5.37 9.03
C TRP A 123 -3.81 -5.91 9.94
N TYR A 124 -4.95 -6.29 9.36
CA TYR A 124 -6.08 -6.85 10.12
C TYR A 124 -5.74 -8.19 10.78
N GLU A 125 -5.06 -9.08 10.07
CA GLU A 125 -4.61 -10.36 10.62
C GLU A 125 -3.69 -10.18 11.84
N GLU A 126 -2.70 -9.29 11.74
CA GLU A 126 -1.77 -9.01 12.83
C GLU A 126 -2.45 -8.36 14.03
N LEU A 127 -3.42 -7.47 13.79
CA LEU A 127 -4.23 -6.87 14.85
C LEU A 127 -5.07 -7.91 15.61
N ASN A 128 -5.66 -8.88 14.92
CA ASN A 128 -6.44 -9.92 15.59
C ASN A 128 -5.55 -10.96 16.29
N ALA A 129 -4.36 -11.23 15.75
CA ALA A 129 -3.40 -12.17 16.32
C ALA A 129 -2.70 -11.59 17.56
N SER A 130 -2.48 -10.27 17.58
CA SER A 130 -1.99 -9.57 18.75
C SER A 130 -3.08 -9.59 19.82
N THR A 131 -2.93 -10.44 20.85
CA THR A 131 -3.84 -10.55 22.01
C THR A 131 -3.97 -9.28 22.85
N THR A 132 -3.50 -8.13 22.35
CA THR A 132 -3.83 -6.83 22.90
C THR A 132 -5.34 -6.68 22.80
N SER A 133 -6.01 -6.64 23.96
CA SER A 133 -7.44 -6.39 24.13
C SER A 133 -7.85 -4.96 23.70
N GLN A 134 -7.22 -4.42 22.66
CA GLN A 134 -7.36 -3.10 22.05
C GLN A 134 -7.18 -3.15 20.52
N ALA A 135 -7.72 -4.17 19.84
CA ALA A 135 -8.16 -3.88 18.48
C ALA A 135 -9.32 -2.87 18.63
N ASP A 136 -9.01 -1.58 18.51
CA ASP A 136 -10.00 -0.50 18.60
C ASP A 136 -11.19 -0.87 17.70
N PRO A 137 -12.44 -0.89 18.22
CA PRO A 137 -13.64 -1.12 17.43
C PRO A 137 -13.66 -0.32 16.13
N THR A 138 -13.07 0.88 16.14
CA THR A 138 -12.89 1.76 14.99
C THR A 138 -12.04 1.11 13.89
N SER A 139 -10.91 0.49 14.23
CA SER A 139 -10.02 -0.17 13.28
C SER A 139 -10.69 -1.34 12.57
N ARG A 140 -11.46 -2.14 13.33
CA ARG A 140 -12.26 -3.24 12.78
C ARG A 140 -13.40 -2.73 11.90
N PHE A 141 -14.07 -1.66 12.32
CA PHE A 141 -15.13 -1.01 11.54
C PHE A 141 -14.61 -0.44 10.22
N VAL A 142 -13.43 0.18 10.21
CA VAL A 142 -12.78 0.69 8.99
C VAL A 142 -12.50 -0.44 8.02
N TYR A 143 -11.90 -1.55 8.48
CA TYR A 143 -11.62 -2.71 7.62
C TYR A 143 -12.91 -3.33 7.04
N ILE A 144 -13.92 -3.57 7.89
CA ILE A 144 -15.19 -4.16 7.45
C ILE A 144 -15.91 -3.22 6.48
N SER A 145 -15.97 -1.91 6.79
CA SER A 145 -16.59 -0.91 5.93
C SER A 145 -15.91 -0.87 4.56
N TRP A 146 -14.57 -0.82 4.54
CA TRP A 146 -13.81 -0.90 3.30
C TRP A 146 -14.12 -2.18 2.51
N LYS A 147 -14.14 -3.35 3.16
CA LYS A 147 -14.40 -4.65 2.53
C LYS A 147 -15.83 -4.76 1.98
N VAL A 148 -16.81 -4.21 2.70
CA VAL A 148 -18.23 -4.20 2.31
C VAL A 148 -18.46 -3.24 1.14
N ILE A 149 -17.99 -1.98 1.25
CA ILE A 149 -18.09 -0.99 0.17
C ILE A 149 -17.48 -1.55 -1.11
N ARG A 150 -16.32 -2.21 -1.01
CA ARG A 150 -15.63 -2.77 -2.17
C ARG A 150 -16.36 -3.97 -2.79
N ARG A 151 -16.98 -4.85 -1.99
CA ARG A 151 -17.83 -5.96 -2.52
C ARG A 151 -19.03 -5.43 -3.30
N SER A 152 -19.66 -4.34 -2.83
CA SER A 152 -20.79 -3.72 -3.52
C SER A 152 -20.40 -3.08 -4.86
N VAL A 153 -19.22 -2.46 -4.93
CA VAL A 153 -18.70 -1.84 -6.17
C VAL A 153 -18.35 -2.90 -7.23
N PHE A 154 -17.76 -4.04 -6.85
CA PHE A 154 -17.47 -5.13 -7.80
C PHE A 154 -18.72 -5.89 -8.27
N SER A 155 -19.79 -5.93 -7.48
CA SER A 155 -21.06 -6.54 -7.89
C SER A 155 -21.71 -5.79 -9.05
N HIS A 156 -21.58 -4.46 -9.09
CA HIS A 156 -22.18 -3.63 -10.15
C HIS A 156 -21.38 -3.64 -11.46
N GLN A 157 -20.10 -4.03 -11.42
CA GLN A 157 -19.25 -4.05 -12.62
C GLN A 157 -19.32 -5.38 -13.39
N LYS A 158 -19.97 -6.41 -12.85
CA LYS A 158 -20.25 -7.68 -13.55
C LYS A 158 -21.57 -7.67 -14.33
N SER A 159 -22.46 -6.72 -14.07
CA SER A 159 -23.75 -6.61 -14.78
C SER A 159 -23.67 -5.91 -16.13
N ASP A 160 -22.54 -5.26 -16.46
CA ASP A 160 -22.37 -4.51 -17.71
C ASP A 160 -21.62 -5.32 -18.82
N ILE A 161 -21.44 -6.63 -18.63
CA ILE A 161 -20.91 -7.53 -19.67
C ILE A 161 -21.86 -8.71 -19.83
N VAL A 162 -23.04 -8.44 -20.38
CA VAL A 162 -23.83 -9.43 -21.13
C VAL A 162 -24.35 -8.70 -22.36
N VAL A 163 -23.66 -8.92 -23.49
CA VAL A 163 -24.16 -8.66 -24.84
C VAL A 163 -24.84 -9.93 -25.31
#